data_AF-A0A2P5X9X4-F1
#
_entry.id   AF-A0A2P5X9X4-F1
#
_cell.length_a   1.000
_cell.length_b   1.000
_cell.length_c   1.000
_cell.angle_alpha   90.00
_cell.angle_beta   90.00
_cell.angle_gamma   90.00
#
_symmetry.space_group_name_H-M   'P 1'
#
loop_
_entity.id
_entity.type
_entity.pdbx_description
1 polymer ?
#
loop_
_entity_poly.entity_id
_entity_poly.type
_entity_poly.pdbx_seq_one_letter_code
_entity_poly.pdbx_strand_id
1 'polypeptide(L)'
;MAVVALDSAAPAWLGVRGQLHAPTHLIEPSPSTNTIKPNNGRDQLLPSKEESQRLQKTLADCEIRMFEESGHFLFLEDNVDLVTTIKGASFYRRGKHLDCVSDYVPPTPSEFKKVHESFSWVLTATSSVMLSTLKDGQVVRGLAGIPSEEPVLFVGYHMLLGIEIIPFVAQLMMERNILVRGIAHPAMFVKVKDRMPPEPDPANFDVFRVMGAVPVSAANFYKLMSSKSHALLYPGGVREALHRKGEKYKLFWPERSEFVRMAARFGAKIVPFGVVGEDDFAEIILDYNDQIKIPGRREEIERVTSRTPKLRTDASGKVANQQMHLPWMLPKFPGRFYYYFGKPILTEGMKVELREKKKCDELYLRIKSEVEGCIDFLKNKREKDPYRNLLSRVLYQASHPCSISPFHLPSFDL
;
A
#
# COMPACT_ATOMS: atom_id res chain seq x y z
N MET A 1 -16.98 4.25 -29.08
CA MET A 1 -17.26 4.97 -27.82
C MET A 1 -17.54 3.96 -26.72
N ALA A 2 -16.57 3.72 -25.85
CA ALA A 2 -16.75 2.85 -24.68
C ALA A 2 -17.06 3.72 -23.46
N VAL A 3 -18.30 4.17 -23.29
CA VAL A 3 -18.73 4.68 -21.98
C VAL A 3 -19.18 3.48 -21.17
N VAL A 4 -18.40 3.08 -20.17
CA VAL A 4 -18.87 2.08 -19.20
C VAL A 4 -19.58 2.82 -18.07
N ALA A 5 -20.80 3.27 -18.34
CA ALA A 5 -21.71 3.69 -17.29
C ALA A 5 -22.10 2.44 -16.50
N LEU A 6 -21.36 2.17 -15.41
CA LEU A 6 -21.71 1.12 -14.48
C LEU A 6 -22.83 1.63 -13.60
N ASP A 7 -24.07 1.27 -13.92
CA ASP A 7 -25.17 1.57 -13.04
C ASP A 7 -25.04 0.81 -11.72
N SER A 8 -24.94 1.59 -10.66
CA SER A 8 -24.79 1.14 -9.29
C SER A 8 -26.10 0.55 -8.71
N ALA A 9 -27.19 0.58 -9.48
CA ALA A 9 -28.52 0.05 -9.14
C ALA A 9 -28.88 -1.31 -9.75
N ALA A 10 -28.03 -1.94 -10.59
CA ALA A 10 -28.35 -3.25 -11.16
C ALA A 10 -27.93 -4.39 -10.20
N PRO A 11 -28.88 -5.20 -9.65
CA PRO A 11 -28.55 -6.33 -8.79
C PRO A 11 -27.82 -7.43 -9.58
N ALA A 12 -26.92 -8.12 -8.87
CA ALA A 12 -26.09 -9.25 -9.28
C ALA A 12 -26.60 -10.11 -10.47
N TRP A 13 -25.85 -10.09 -11.59
CA TRP A 13 -25.95 -11.09 -12.68
C TRP A 13 -24.62 -11.81 -12.96
N LEU A 14 -23.73 -11.92 -11.99
CA LEU A 14 -22.54 -12.77 -12.10
C LEU A 14 -22.84 -14.16 -11.52
N GLY A 15 -23.64 -14.92 -12.25
CA GLY A 15 -23.94 -16.32 -11.98
C GLY A 15 -23.30 -17.24 -13.03
N VAL A 16 -22.33 -18.05 -12.58
CA VAL A 16 -21.91 -19.36 -13.13
C VAL A 16 -22.06 -19.56 -14.65
N ARG A 17 -21.12 -19.00 -15.41
CA ARG A 17 -20.52 -19.49 -16.68
C ARG A 17 -19.99 -18.28 -17.45
N GLY A 18 -18.72 -18.31 -17.83
CA GLY A 18 -18.00 -17.19 -18.44
C GLY A 18 -18.43 -16.84 -19.86
N GLN A 19 -19.66 -16.34 -20.04
CA GLN A 19 -20.12 -15.68 -21.26
C GLN A 19 -20.93 -14.43 -20.89
N LEU A 20 -20.39 -13.26 -21.25
CA LEU A 20 -21.13 -12.00 -21.24
C LEU A 20 -22.03 -11.97 -22.48
N HIS A 21 -23.34 -12.12 -22.31
CA HIS A 21 -24.30 -11.65 -23.32
C HIS A 21 -24.36 -10.13 -23.25
N ALA A 22 -24.01 -9.46 -24.36
CA ALA A 22 -24.13 -8.01 -24.50
C ALA A 22 -25.61 -7.62 -24.69
N PRO A 23 -26.21 -6.80 -23.82
CA PRO A 23 -27.47 -6.13 -24.13
C PRO A 23 -27.18 -4.82 -24.86
N THR A 24 -27.83 -4.63 -26.01
CA THR A 24 -27.71 -3.47 -26.90
C THR A 24 -28.53 -2.25 -26.43
N HIS A 25 -28.66 -2.03 -25.12
CA HIS A 25 -29.41 -0.89 -24.59
C HIS A 25 -28.48 0.09 -23.86
N LEU A 26 -28.28 1.25 -24.49
CA LEU A 26 -27.76 2.46 -23.85
C LEU A 26 -28.73 2.87 -22.74
N ILE A 27 -28.41 2.56 -21.49
CA ILE A 27 -29.14 3.05 -20.33
C ILE A 27 -28.67 4.48 -20.07
N GLU A 28 -29.60 5.44 -20.06
CA GLU A 28 -29.32 6.81 -19.61
C GLU A 28 -28.85 6.76 -18.14
N PRO A 29 -27.66 7.31 -17.81
CA PRO A 29 -27.18 7.30 -16.44
C PRO A 29 -28.07 8.20 -15.56
N SER A 30 -28.66 7.61 -14.52
CA SER A 30 -29.36 8.34 -13.46
C SER A 30 -28.39 9.32 -12.76
N PRO A 31 -28.86 10.49 -12.27
CA PRO A 31 -28.01 11.47 -11.59
C PRO A 31 -27.36 10.96 -10.28
N SER A 32 -27.73 9.78 -9.77
CA SER A 32 -27.15 9.15 -8.58
C SER A 32 -26.16 8.02 -8.86
N THR A 33 -25.62 7.96 -10.08
CA THR A 33 -24.88 6.79 -10.59
C THR A 33 -23.40 7.08 -10.73
N ASN A 34 -22.56 6.39 -9.97
CA ASN A 34 -21.11 6.40 -10.20
C ASN A 34 -20.85 5.93 -11.63
N THR A 35 -20.11 6.69 -12.44
CA THR A 35 -19.81 6.33 -13.83
C THR A 35 -18.31 6.25 -14.05
N ILE A 36 -17.79 5.18 -14.67
CA ILE A 36 -16.39 5.14 -15.15
C ILE A 36 -16.39 5.51 -16.63
N LYS A 37 -15.59 6.51 -17.00
CA LYS A 37 -15.39 6.82 -18.42
C LYS A 37 -13.95 6.58 -18.83
N PRO A 38 -13.66 5.51 -19.60
CA PRO A 38 -12.42 5.40 -20.33
C PRO A 38 -12.26 6.58 -21.32
N ASN A 39 -11.07 7.17 -21.36
CA ASN A 39 -10.67 8.17 -22.35
C ASN A 39 -9.40 7.69 -23.05
N ASN A 40 -9.44 7.57 -24.37
CA ASN A 40 -8.38 6.97 -25.16
C ASN A 40 -7.54 8.08 -25.79
N GLY A 41 -6.25 8.16 -25.43
CA GLY A 41 -5.39 9.28 -25.81
C GLY A 41 -5.03 9.31 -27.30
N ARG A 42 -5.08 8.17 -28.00
CA ARG A 42 -4.80 8.05 -29.44
C ARG A 42 -6.04 7.73 -30.28
N ASP A 43 -7.24 7.97 -29.76
CA ASP A 43 -8.47 7.80 -30.54
C ASP A 43 -8.54 8.87 -31.64
N GLN A 44 -8.37 8.44 -32.89
CA GLN A 44 -8.47 9.30 -34.07
C GLN A 44 -9.90 9.35 -34.63
N LEU A 45 -10.82 8.55 -34.11
CA LEU A 45 -12.16 8.36 -34.67
C LEU A 45 -13.22 9.16 -33.92
N LEU A 46 -13.03 9.37 -32.62
CA LEU A 46 -13.92 10.20 -31.79
C LEU A 46 -13.13 11.23 -30.97
N PRO A 47 -13.72 12.41 -30.68
CA PRO A 47 -13.15 13.41 -29.78
C PRO A 47 -13.29 12.98 -28.31
N SER A 48 -12.64 11.86 -27.96
CA SER A 48 -12.79 11.17 -26.67
C SER A 48 -12.40 12.06 -25.48
N LYS A 49 -11.41 12.95 -25.67
CA LYS A 49 -10.95 13.89 -24.66
C LYS A 49 -12.00 14.96 -24.35
N GLU A 50 -12.48 15.66 -25.36
CA GLU A 50 -13.48 16.73 -25.22
C GLU A 50 -14.79 16.17 -24.67
N GLU A 51 -15.20 15.00 -25.17
CA GLU A 51 -16.41 14.32 -24.73
C GLU A 51 -16.27 13.80 -23.29
N SER A 52 -15.08 13.36 -22.86
CA SER A 52 -14.84 12.99 -21.46
C SER A 52 -14.98 14.17 -20.51
N GLN A 53 -14.41 15.33 -20.88
CA GLN A 53 -14.52 16.56 -20.11
C GLN A 53 -15.97 17.07 -20.04
N ARG A 54 -16.72 16.97 -21.14
CA ARG A 54 -18.14 17.33 -21.16
C ARG A 54 -18.96 16.45 -20.21
N LEU A 55 -18.74 15.13 -20.22
CA LEU A 55 -19.45 14.22 -19.32
C LEU A 55 -19.08 14.42 -17.86
N GLN A 56 -17.82 14.70 -17.53
CA GLN A 56 -17.43 15.00 -16.15
C GLN A 56 -18.11 16.27 -15.61
N LYS A 57 -18.37 17.28 -16.46
CA LYS A 57 -19.14 18.46 -16.09
C LYS A 57 -20.64 18.18 -15.92
N THR A 58 -21.16 17.18 -16.62
CA THR A 58 -22.60 16.88 -16.66
C THR A 58 -23.01 15.86 -15.60
N LEU A 59 -22.17 14.86 -15.34
CA LEU A 59 -22.44 13.75 -14.44
C LEU A 59 -21.67 13.95 -13.14
N ALA A 60 -22.40 14.26 -12.06
CA ALA A 60 -21.82 14.63 -10.78
C ALA A 60 -20.81 13.61 -10.25
N ASP A 61 -21.05 12.31 -10.43
CA ASP A 61 -20.21 11.22 -9.92
C ASP A 61 -19.48 10.42 -11.01
N CYS A 62 -19.21 11.06 -12.16
CA CYS A 62 -18.40 10.49 -13.22
C CYS A 62 -16.90 10.62 -12.92
N GLU A 63 -16.20 9.50 -13.00
CA GLU A 63 -14.75 9.39 -12.89
C GLU A 63 -14.15 9.06 -14.25
N ILE A 64 -13.29 9.94 -14.75
CA ILE A 64 -12.56 9.71 -16.01
C ILE A 64 -11.33 8.87 -15.72
N ARG A 65 -11.13 7.82 -16.52
CA ARG A 65 -9.93 6.97 -16.56
C ARG A 65 -9.24 7.15 -17.90
N MET A 66 -8.05 7.73 -17.89
CA MET A 66 -7.32 7.99 -19.13
C MET A 66 -6.38 6.82 -19.46
N PHE A 67 -6.43 6.40 -20.72
CA PHE A 67 -5.58 5.39 -21.33
C PHE A 67 -4.84 6.08 -22.48
N GLU A 68 -3.75 6.77 -22.15
CA GLU A 68 -3.06 7.70 -23.07
C GLU A 68 -2.50 7.01 -24.31
N GLU A 69 -2.10 5.75 -24.20
CA GLU A 69 -1.49 4.99 -25.29
C GLU A 69 -2.50 4.18 -26.12
N SER A 70 -3.77 4.17 -25.71
CA SER A 70 -4.80 3.35 -26.34
C SER A 70 -5.52 4.07 -27.48
N GLY A 71 -5.85 3.31 -28.50
CA GLY A 71 -6.63 3.71 -29.67
C GLY A 71 -8.13 3.55 -29.46
N HIS A 72 -8.91 3.59 -30.55
CA HIS A 72 -10.37 3.56 -30.48
C HIS A 72 -10.94 2.28 -29.85
N PHE A 73 -10.34 1.14 -30.13
CA PHE A 73 -10.81 -0.18 -29.73
C PHE A 73 -10.23 -0.64 -28.38
N LEU A 74 -10.32 0.24 -27.37
CA LEU A 74 -9.71 0.05 -26.04
C LEU A 74 -9.87 -1.36 -25.45
N PHE A 75 -11.06 -1.95 -25.51
CA PHE A 75 -11.34 -3.26 -24.90
C PHE A 75 -10.83 -4.47 -25.69
N LEU A 76 -10.28 -4.24 -26.88
CA LEU A 76 -9.60 -5.27 -27.66
C LEU A 76 -8.08 -5.20 -27.49
N GLU A 77 -7.56 -4.21 -26.77
CA GLU A 77 -6.13 -4.07 -26.54
C GLU A 77 -5.67 -4.91 -25.34
N ASP A 78 -4.59 -5.68 -25.50
CA ASP A 78 -4.07 -6.61 -24.48
C ASP A 78 -3.59 -5.91 -23.18
N ASN A 79 -3.27 -4.62 -23.26
CA ASN A 79 -2.81 -3.81 -22.14
C ASN A 79 -3.97 -3.31 -21.25
N VAL A 80 -5.23 -3.45 -21.67
CA VAL A 80 -6.40 -2.98 -20.90
C VAL A 80 -7.14 -4.15 -20.26
N ASP A 81 -7.24 -4.13 -18.94
CA ASP A 81 -8.06 -5.07 -18.17
C ASP A 81 -9.20 -4.34 -17.49
N LEU A 82 -10.38 -4.40 -18.10
CA LEU A 82 -11.58 -3.70 -17.60
C LEU A 82 -11.97 -4.17 -16.20
N VAL A 83 -11.84 -5.46 -15.88
CA VAL A 83 -12.19 -5.99 -14.56
C VAL A 83 -11.25 -5.41 -13.50
N THR A 84 -9.95 -5.34 -13.81
CA THR A 84 -8.95 -4.73 -12.94
C THR A 84 -9.23 -3.24 -12.75
N THR A 85 -9.59 -2.51 -13.80
CA THR A 85 -9.97 -1.09 -13.71
C THR A 85 -11.19 -0.90 -12.82
N ILE A 86 -12.21 -1.76 -12.93
CA ILE A 86 -13.43 -1.70 -12.09
C ILE A 86 -13.10 -1.94 -10.61
N LYS A 87 -12.24 -2.92 -10.32
CA LYS A 87 -11.73 -3.20 -8.96
C LYS A 87 -10.93 -2.00 -8.42
N GLY A 88 -9.96 -1.53 -9.21
CA GLY A 88 -9.09 -0.39 -8.89
C GLY A 88 -9.89 0.88 -8.61
N ALA A 89 -10.88 1.18 -9.46
CA ALA A 89 -11.76 2.33 -9.27
C ALA A 89 -12.76 2.19 -8.11
N SER A 90 -12.82 1.01 -7.47
CA SER A 90 -13.76 0.71 -6.37
C SER A 90 -15.23 0.79 -6.79
N PHE A 91 -15.54 0.39 -8.02
CA PHE A 91 -16.91 0.34 -8.53
C PHE A 91 -17.58 -1.01 -8.27
N TYR A 92 -16.80 -2.08 -8.11
CA TYR A 92 -17.33 -3.37 -7.68
C TYR A 92 -17.76 -3.32 -6.22
N ARG A 93 -19.04 -3.58 -5.96
CA ARG A 93 -19.65 -3.69 -4.63
C ARG A 93 -20.77 -4.72 -4.65
N ARG A 94 -21.01 -5.43 -3.56
CA ARG A 94 -22.10 -6.42 -3.42
C ARG A 94 -23.34 -5.84 -2.77
N GLY A 95 -23.20 -4.69 -2.10
CA GLY A 95 -24.29 -3.99 -1.42
C GLY A 95 -24.55 -2.58 -1.97
N LYS A 96 -25.45 -1.86 -1.29
CA LYS A 96 -25.80 -0.46 -1.61
C LYS A 96 -24.61 0.50 -1.46
N HIS A 97 -23.70 0.19 -0.53
CA HIS A 97 -22.50 0.98 -0.27
C HIS A 97 -21.27 0.08 -0.42
N LEU A 98 -20.17 0.66 -0.89
CA LEU A 98 -18.89 -0.03 -1.00
C LEU A 98 -18.36 -0.39 0.38
N ASP A 99 -17.97 -1.64 0.56
CA ASP A 99 -17.24 -2.14 1.72
C ASP A 99 -15.88 -2.71 1.26
N CYS A 100 -14.80 -1.97 1.50
CA CYS A 100 -13.46 -2.34 1.04
C CYS A 100 -12.92 -3.68 1.61
N VAL A 101 -13.59 -4.27 2.61
CA VAL A 101 -13.23 -5.58 3.16
C VAL A 101 -14.12 -6.68 2.57
N SER A 102 -15.44 -6.55 2.66
CA SER A 102 -16.36 -7.62 2.26
C SER A 102 -16.64 -7.68 0.74
N ASP A 103 -16.50 -6.56 0.04
CA ASP A 103 -16.60 -6.49 -1.43
C ASP A 103 -15.26 -6.80 -2.12
N TYR A 104 -14.18 -6.99 -1.35
CA TYR A 104 -12.87 -7.23 -1.93
C TYR A 104 -12.79 -8.58 -2.66
N VAL A 105 -12.17 -8.55 -3.84
CA VAL A 105 -11.85 -9.73 -4.63
C VAL A 105 -10.33 -9.78 -4.79
N PRO A 106 -9.65 -10.86 -4.35
CA PRO A 106 -8.22 -11.02 -4.52
C PRO A 106 -7.76 -10.89 -5.98
N PRO A 107 -6.52 -10.43 -6.23
CA PRO A 107 -5.98 -10.41 -7.58
C PRO A 107 -5.83 -11.84 -8.10
N THR A 108 -6.17 -12.01 -9.38
CA THR A 108 -5.82 -13.20 -10.16
C THR A 108 -4.30 -13.27 -10.36
N PRO A 109 -3.75 -14.44 -10.70
CA PRO A 109 -2.31 -14.56 -10.99
C PRO A 109 -1.83 -13.61 -12.09
N SER A 110 -2.64 -13.34 -13.11
CA SER A 110 -2.33 -12.38 -14.18
C SER A 110 -2.34 -10.93 -13.69
N GLU A 111 -3.33 -10.54 -12.88
CA GLU A 111 -3.38 -9.22 -12.25
C GLU A 111 -2.14 -9.00 -11.36
N PHE A 112 -1.81 -9.98 -10.51
CA PHE A 112 -0.63 -9.93 -9.67
C PHE A 112 0.67 -9.84 -10.49
N LYS A 113 0.79 -10.63 -11.57
CA LYS A 113 1.96 -10.59 -12.46
C LYS A 113 2.15 -9.20 -13.08
N LYS A 114 1.09 -8.57 -13.60
CA LYS A 114 1.15 -7.20 -14.16
C LYS A 114 1.60 -6.18 -13.11
N VAL A 115 1.06 -6.26 -11.89
CA VAL A 115 1.47 -5.40 -10.77
C VAL A 115 2.93 -5.63 -10.41
N HIS A 116 3.35 -6.89 -10.27
CA HIS A 116 4.72 -7.26 -9.97
C HIS A 116 5.70 -6.75 -11.05
N GLU A 117 5.38 -6.92 -12.33
CA GLU A 117 6.19 -6.42 -13.46
C GLU A 117 6.34 -4.90 -13.43
N SER A 118 5.28 -4.16 -13.09
CA SER A 118 5.30 -2.70 -12.97
C SER A 118 6.26 -2.19 -11.88
N PHE A 119 6.54 -3.02 -10.87
CA PHE A 119 7.46 -2.72 -9.78
C PHE A 119 8.75 -3.55 -9.81
N SER A 120 8.97 -4.34 -10.86
CA SER A 120 10.09 -5.28 -10.97
C SER A 120 11.45 -4.59 -10.85
N TRP A 121 11.56 -3.34 -11.31
CA TRP A 121 12.78 -2.54 -11.18
C TRP A 121 13.10 -2.22 -9.71
N VAL A 122 12.10 -1.93 -8.86
CA VAL A 122 12.29 -1.71 -7.41
C VAL A 122 12.73 -2.99 -6.75
N LEU A 123 12.06 -4.11 -7.07
CA LEU A 123 12.37 -5.42 -6.52
C LEU A 123 13.79 -5.85 -6.86
N THR A 124 14.21 -5.62 -8.10
CA THR A 124 15.56 -5.94 -8.59
C THR A 124 16.61 -5.03 -7.97
N ALA A 125 16.38 -3.70 -7.97
CA ALA A 125 17.32 -2.73 -7.43
C ALA A 125 17.52 -2.90 -5.91
N THR A 126 16.46 -3.21 -5.18
CA THR A 126 16.52 -3.38 -3.72
C THR A 126 16.91 -4.79 -3.29
N SER A 127 16.71 -5.83 -4.12
CA SER A 127 17.01 -7.25 -3.83
C SER A 127 16.81 -7.58 -2.35
N SER A 128 15.57 -7.44 -1.88
CA SER A 128 15.31 -7.38 -0.44
C SER A 128 15.72 -8.68 0.27
N VAL A 129 16.41 -8.54 1.40
CA VAL A 129 16.75 -9.66 2.29
C VAL A 129 15.63 -9.82 3.30
N MET A 130 15.00 -11.00 3.35
CA MET A 130 14.00 -11.33 4.37
C MET A 130 14.62 -12.20 5.45
N LEU A 131 14.39 -11.83 6.71
CA LEU A 131 14.71 -12.64 7.88
C LEU A 131 13.45 -12.79 8.72
N SER A 132 13.23 -13.98 9.29
CA SER A 132 12.10 -14.21 10.21
C SER A 132 12.50 -15.06 11.41
N THR A 133 11.82 -14.87 12.53
CA THR A 133 12.04 -15.65 13.75
C THR A 133 11.08 -16.86 13.81
N LEU A 134 11.63 -18.06 13.97
CA LEU A 134 10.88 -19.30 14.18
C LEU A 134 10.25 -19.35 15.60
N LYS A 135 9.38 -20.34 15.83
CA LYS A 135 8.66 -20.50 17.12
C LYS A 135 9.61 -20.70 18.32
N ASP A 136 10.72 -21.40 18.10
CA ASP A 136 11.78 -21.65 19.08
C ASP A 136 12.68 -20.42 19.34
N GLY A 137 12.53 -19.35 18.56
CA GLY A 137 13.33 -18.13 18.67
C GLY A 137 14.53 -18.06 17.72
N GLN A 138 14.78 -19.10 16.90
CA GLN A 138 15.85 -19.06 15.91
C GLN A 138 15.53 -18.05 14.80
N VAL A 139 16.49 -17.19 14.47
CA VAL A 139 16.41 -16.31 13.31
C VAL A 139 16.86 -17.09 12.07
N VAL A 140 16.02 -17.09 11.04
CA VAL A 140 16.30 -17.77 9.77
C VAL A 140 16.17 -16.80 8.59
N ARG A 141 16.81 -17.15 7.48
CA ARG A 141 16.59 -16.46 6.20
C ARG A 141 15.25 -16.84 5.62
N GLY A 142 14.65 -15.91 4.90
CA GLY A 142 13.35 -16.05 4.28
C GLY A 142 12.21 -15.87 5.28
N LEU A 143 11.03 -16.27 4.84
CA LEU A 143 9.78 -15.98 5.52
C LEU A 143 9.24 -17.15 6.35
N ALA A 144 10.02 -18.21 6.63
CA ALA A 144 9.53 -19.42 7.31
C ALA A 144 8.92 -19.16 8.70
N GLY A 145 9.37 -18.14 9.42
CA GLY A 145 8.83 -17.75 10.73
C GLY A 145 7.47 -17.04 10.69
N ILE A 146 6.97 -16.67 9.50
CA ILE A 146 5.69 -15.97 9.37
C ILE A 146 4.52 -16.95 9.60
N PRO A 147 3.57 -16.64 10.50
CA PRO A 147 2.38 -17.47 10.71
C PRO A 147 1.51 -17.56 9.45
N SER A 148 1.20 -18.79 9.02
CA SER A 148 0.21 -19.05 7.97
C SER A 148 -1.23 -18.91 8.47
N GLU A 149 -1.47 -19.13 9.76
CA GLU A 149 -2.81 -19.10 10.37
C GLU A 149 -3.22 -17.66 10.76
N GLU A 150 -4.34 -17.22 10.21
CA GLU A 150 -4.95 -15.90 10.40
C GLU A 150 -5.88 -15.82 11.64
N PRO A 151 -6.12 -14.61 12.21
CA PRO A 151 -5.61 -13.29 11.78
C PRO A 151 -4.16 -13.02 12.20
N VAL A 152 -3.42 -12.33 11.33
CA VAL A 152 -2.05 -11.86 11.60
C VAL A 152 -2.01 -10.35 11.41
N LEU A 153 -1.37 -9.65 12.33
CA LEU A 153 -1.15 -8.22 12.25
C LEU A 153 0.36 -7.93 12.19
N PHE A 154 0.84 -7.53 11.02
CA PHE A 154 2.20 -7.02 10.86
C PHE A 154 2.25 -5.57 11.37
N VAL A 155 3.19 -5.30 12.27
CA VAL A 155 3.37 -3.96 12.86
C VAL A 155 4.83 -3.55 12.75
N GLY A 156 5.10 -2.41 12.12
CA GLY A 156 6.48 -1.97 11.86
C GLY A 156 6.62 -0.48 11.62
N TYR A 157 7.83 -0.09 11.20
CA TYR A 157 8.21 1.26 10.78
C TYR A 157 7.86 1.53 9.32
N HIS A 158 7.28 2.69 9.02
CA HIS A 158 6.97 3.12 7.66
C HIS A 158 8.15 3.89 7.06
N MET A 159 8.84 3.31 6.09
CA MET A 159 9.94 4.00 5.39
C MET A 159 9.41 5.15 4.52
N LEU A 160 10.31 6.04 4.14
CA LEU A 160 10.06 7.17 3.26
C LEU A 160 9.22 6.76 2.04
N LEU A 161 8.08 7.44 1.85
CA LEU A 161 7.09 7.23 0.81
C LEU A 161 6.44 5.83 0.78
N GLY A 162 6.71 4.95 1.73
CA GLY A 162 6.13 3.60 1.73
C GLY A 162 6.70 2.64 0.69
N ILE A 163 7.91 2.89 0.19
CA ILE A 163 8.53 2.09 -0.88
C ILE A 163 8.79 0.64 -0.42
N GLU A 164 8.99 0.41 0.88
CA GLU A 164 9.16 -0.90 1.50
C GLU A 164 7.94 -1.83 1.27
N ILE A 165 6.75 -1.27 1.11
CA ILE A 165 5.52 -2.06 0.96
C ILE A 165 5.59 -2.93 -0.29
N ILE A 166 6.28 -2.47 -1.34
CA ILE A 166 6.41 -3.15 -2.63
C ILE A 166 7.02 -4.56 -2.46
N PRO A 167 8.28 -4.71 -2.02
CA PRO A 167 8.85 -6.04 -1.78
C PRO A 167 8.19 -6.77 -0.61
N PHE A 168 7.68 -6.06 0.41
CA PHE A 168 6.96 -6.68 1.53
C PHE A 168 5.76 -7.51 1.03
N VAL A 169 4.88 -6.88 0.25
CA VAL A 169 3.66 -7.53 -0.28
C VAL A 169 4.03 -8.56 -1.36
N ALA A 170 4.95 -8.21 -2.27
CA ALA A 170 5.34 -9.10 -3.36
C ALA A 170 5.91 -10.42 -2.84
N GLN A 171 6.85 -10.40 -1.89
CA GLN A 171 7.51 -11.62 -1.42
C GLN A 171 6.60 -12.47 -0.53
N LEU A 172 5.77 -11.87 0.33
CA LEU A 172 4.78 -12.64 1.10
C LEU A 172 3.77 -13.35 0.20
N MET A 173 3.33 -12.70 -0.89
CA MET A 173 2.46 -13.32 -1.87
C MET A 173 3.18 -14.43 -2.65
N MET A 174 4.40 -14.19 -3.12
CA MET A 174 5.14 -15.15 -3.97
C MET A 174 5.66 -16.36 -3.20
N GLU A 175 6.21 -16.18 -2.00
CA GLU A 175 6.88 -17.25 -1.26
C GLU A 175 5.95 -17.97 -0.28
N ARG A 176 4.91 -17.28 0.22
CA ARG A 176 4.02 -17.81 1.26
C ARG A 176 2.55 -17.86 0.84
N ASN A 177 2.20 -17.35 -0.34
CA ASN A 177 0.80 -17.18 -0.77
C ASN A 177 -0.03 -16.40 0.26
N ILE A 178 0.59 -15.41 0.90
CA ILE A 178 -0.05 -14.55 1.91
C ILE A 178 -0.39 -13.21 1.27
N LEU A 179 -1.69 -12.93 1.16
CA LEU A 179 -2.18 -11.63 0.73
C LEU A 179 -2.28 -10.67 1.91
N VAL A 180 -1.35 -9.73 1.98
CA VAL A 180 -1.35 -8.71 3.04
C VAL A 180 -2.28 -7.55 2.70
N ARG A 181 -3.19 -7.25 3.63
CA ARG A 181 -4.14 -6.14 3.53
C ARG A 181 -3.61 -4.90 4.27
N GLY A 182 -3.07 -3.93 3.52
CA GLY A 182 -2.53 -2.69 4.10
C GLY A 182 -3.60 -1.73 4.61
N ILE A 183 -3.38 -1.10 5.77
CA ILE A 183 -4.24 -0.03 6.29
C ILE A 183 -3.62 1.32 5.93
N ALA A 184 -4.19 1.99 4.93
CA ALA A 184 -3.60 3.15 4.26
C ALA A 184 -4.36 4.46 4.55
N HIS A 185 -3.70 5.59 4.29
CA HIS A 185 -4.28 6.92 4.52
C HIS A 185 -5.52 7.13 3.61
N PRO A 186 -6.63 7.70 4.10
CA PRO A 186 -7.86 7.83 3.31
C PRO A 186 -7.68 8.66 2.04
N ALA A 187 -6.70 9.58 2.01
CA ALA A 187 -6.34 10.36 0.83
C ALA A 187 -6.05 9.50 -0.42
N MET A 188 -5.63 8.24 -0.25
CA MET A 188 -5.39 7.30 -1.36
C MET A 188 -6.69 6.69 -1.94
N PHE A 189 -7.84 6.96 -1.31
CA PHE A 189 -9.15 6.39 -1.66
C PHE A 189 -10.19 7.47 -2.00
N VAL A 190 -9.94 8.73 -1.64
CA VAL A 190 -10.86 9.85 -1.91
C VAL A 190 -10.79 10.25 -3.38
N LYS A 191 -11.96 10.47 -4.00
CA LYS A 191 -12.08 11.04 -5.34
C LYS A 191 -12.08 12.57 -5.23
N VAL A 192 -11.02 13.22 -5.71
CA VAL A 192 -10.93 14.69 -5.74
C VAL A 192 -11.47 15.20 -7.08
N LYS A 193 -12.57 15.97 -7.06
CA LYS A 193 -13.27 16.46 -8.28
C LYS A 193 -12.50 17.63 -8.94
N ASP A 194 -12.02 18.59 -8.15
CA ASP A 194 -11.27 19.76 -8.65
C ASP A 194 -9.76 19.58 -8.44
N ARG A 195 -9.16 18.71 -9.26
CA ARG A 195 -7.72 18.43 -9.20
C ARG A 195 -6.92 19.62 -9.73
N MET A 196 -5.83 19.96 -9.04
CA MET A 196 -4.81 20.86 -9.56
C MET A 196 -3.44 20.20 -9.39
N PRO A 197 -2.51 20.36 -10.35
CA PRO A 197 -1.13 19.97 -10.15
C PRO A 197 -0.60 20.52 -8.82
N PRO A 198 0.16 19.74 -8.02
CA PRO A 198 0.77 18.43 -8.33
C PRO A 198 -0.04 17.22 -7.81
N GLU A 199 -1.35 17.32 -7.58
CA GLU A 199 -2.14 16.20 -7.06
C GLU A 199 -2.09 14.97 -8.00
N PRO A 200 -1.75 13.76 -7.50
CA PRO A 200 -1.61 12.57 -8.33
C PRO A 200 -2.95 12.09 -8.90
N ASP A 201 -2.91 11.42 -10.05
CA ASP A 201 -4.10 10.80 -10.64
C ASP A 201 -4.62 9.65 -9.73
N PRO A 202 -5.94 9.52 -9.48
CA PRO A 202 -6.53 8.36 -8.80
C PRO A 202 -6.11 7.01 -9.40
N ALA A 203 -5.91 6.97 -10.72
CA ALA A 203 -4.96 6.13 -11.47
C ALA A 203 -3.93 5.40 -10.63
N ASN A 204 -3.07 6.22 -10.04
CA ASN A 204 -1.84 5.83 -9.39
C ASN A 204 -2.10 5.06 -8.08
N PHE A 205 -3.32 5.15 -7.53
CA PHE A 205 -3.71 4.45 -6.31
C PHE A 205 -4.52 3.17 -6.54
N ASP A 206 -4.90 2.86 -7.77
CA ASP A 206 -5.65 1.64 -8.11
C ASP A 206 -4.92 0.38 -7.65
N VAL A 207 -3.59 0.36 -7.80
CA VAL A 207 -2.79 -0.80 -7.44
C VAL A 207 -2.90 -1.16 -5.96
N PHE A 208 -2.96 -0.16 -5.06
CA PHE A 208 -3.16 -0.42 -3.64
C PHE A 208 -4.53 -1.06 -3.38
N ARG A 209 -5.57 -0.60 -4.08
CA ARG A 209 -6.94 -1.13 -3.95
C ARG A 209 -7.07 -2.54 -4.51
N VAL A 210 -6.48 -2.81 -5.68
CA VAL A 210 -6.41 -4.14 -6.29
C VAL A 210 -5.66 -5.11 -5.38
N MET A 211 -4.55 -4.67 -4.77
CA MET A 211 -3.79 -5.45 -3.79
C MET A 211 -4.43 -5.46 -2.38
N GLY A 212 -5.62 -4.87 -2.22
CA GLY A 212 -6.45 -5.03 -1.03
C GLY A 212 -6.21 -4.04 0.10
N ALA A 213 -5.48 -2.95 -0.12
CA ALA A 213 -5.39 -1.88 0.85
C ALA A 213 -6.78 -1.32 1.20
N VAL A 214 -6.97 -0.94 2.45
CA VAL A 214 -8.21 -0.34 2.96
C VAL A 214 -7.93 1.00 3.64
N PRO A 215 -8.86 1.96 3.60
CA PRO A 215 -8.68 3.22 4.30
C PRO A 215 -8.70 2.98 5.81
N VAL A 216 -7.80 3.63 6.52
CA VAL A 216 -7.70 3.56 7.98
C VAL A 216 -9.00 4.01 8.65
N SER A 217 -9.59 3.10 9.42
CA SER A 217 -10.70 3.36 10.33
C SER A 217 -10.81 2.21 11.33
N ALA A 218 -11.39 2.47 12.50
CA ALA A 218 -11.65 1.41 13.48
C ALA A 218 -12.58 0.32 12.89
N ALA A 219 -13.53 0.70 12.05
CA ALA A 219 -14.47 -0.22 11.40
C ALA A 219 -13.76 -1.15 10.40
N ASN A 220 -12.90 -0.62 9.52
CA ASN A 220 -12.17 -1.45 8.55
C ASN A 220 -11.15 -2.34 9.25
N PHE A 221 -10.47 -1.82 10.28
CA PHE A 221 -9.54 -2.64 11.04
C PHE A 221 -10.25 -3.76 11.80
N TYR A 222 -11.40 -3.48 12.43
CA TYR A 222 -12.26 -4.51 13.00
C TYR A 222 -12.65 -5.56 11.96
N LYS A 223 -13.09 -5.14 10.77
CA LYS A 223 -13.50 -6.04 9.69
C LYS A 223 -12.36 -6.94 9.26
N LEU A 224 -11.16 -6.39 9.00
CA LEU A 224 -9.97 -7.17 8.64
C LEU A 224 -9.62 -8.23 9.68
N MET A 225 -9.66 -7.88 10.97
CA MET A 225 -9.38 -8.85 12.03
C MET A 225 -10.49 -9.90 12.16
N SER A 226 -11.76 -9.49 12.02
CA SER A 226 -12.91 -10.39 12.09
C SER A 226 -13.00 -11.37 10.90
N SER A 227 -12.55 -10.93 9.71
CA SER A 227 -12.48 -11.76 8.51
C SER A 227 -11.23 -12.64 8.50
N LYS A 228 -10.46 -12.66 9.60
CA LYS A 228 -9.21 -13.38 9.72
C LYS A 228 -8.26 -13.02 8.57
N SER A 229 -7.95 -11.75 8.37
CA SER A 229 -6.98 -11.36 7.35
C SER A 229 -5.56 -11.29 7.91
N HIS A 230 -4.54 -11.46 7.05
CA HIS A 230 -3.23 -10.86 7.25
C HIS A 230 -3.30 -9.35 6.98
N ALA A 231 -3.11 -8.51 8.00
CA ALA A 231 -3.17 -7.06 7.88
C ALA A 231 -1.81 -6.42 8.18
N LEU A 232 -1.55 -5.28 7.54
CA LEU A 232 -0.35 -4.46 7.76
C LEU A 232 -0.73 -3.10 8.34
N LEU A 233 -0.12 -2.77 9.48
CA LEU A 233 -0.32 -1.52 10.20
C LEU A 233 1.03 -0.85 10.46
N TYR A 234 1.13 0.41 10.05
CA TYR A 234 2.18 1.32 10.48
C TYR A 234 1.59 2.31 11.49
N PRO A 235 1.85 2.16 12.80
CA PRO A 235 1.25 3.06 13.79
C PRO A 235 1.68 4.52 13.61
N GLY A 236 2.87 4.82 13.10
CA GLY A 236 3.23 6.21 12.75
C GLY A 236 2.52 6.74 11.50
N GLY A 237 2.14 5.86 10.56
CA GLY A 237 1.42 6.23 9.35
C GLY A 237 2.17 7.27 8.51
N VAL A 238 1.44 8.24 7.96
CA VAL A 238 2.01 9.26 7.06
C VAL A 238 3.10 10.11 7.71
N ARG A 239 3.12 10.23 9.05
CA ARG A 239 4.16 10.96 9.77
C ARG A 239 5.53 10.29 9.62
N GLU A 240 5.56 8.96 9.57
CA GLU A 240 6.76 8.17 9.32
C GLU A 240 7.07 8.14 7.82
N ALA A 241 6.09 7.89 6.95
CA ALA A 241 6.31 7.87 5.50
C ALA A 241 6.79 9.22 4.93
N LEU A 242 6.45 10.33 5.58
CA LEU A 242 6.89 11.68 5.20
C LEU A 242 7.84 12.25 6.27
N HIS A 243 8.69 11.41 6.85
CA HIS A 243 9.64 11.85 7.85
C HIS A 243 10.60 12.90 7.28
N ARG A 244 11.12 13.76 8.17
CA ARG A 244 11.99 14.88 7.82
C ARG A 244 13.46 14.46 7.87
N LYS A 245 14.37 15.37 7.52
CA LYS A 245 15.82 15.14 7.62
C LYS A 245 16.21 14.74 9.04
N GLY A 246 17.04 13.71 9.16
CA GLY A 246 17.49 13.18 10.45
C GLY A 246 16.43 12.41 11.24
N GLU A 247 15.27 12.13 10.65
CA GLU A 247 14.18 11.38 11.29
C GLU A 247 14.04 9.93 10.79
N LYS A 248 14.91 9.51 9.86
CA LYS A 248 14.96 8.12 9.38
C LYS A 248 14.98 7.13 10.55
N TYR A 249 14.22 6.05 10.41
CA TYR A 249 14.11 4.97 11.40
C TYR A 249 13.55 5.36 12.78
N LYS A 250 12.95 6.55 12.93
CA LYS A 250 12.30 6.95 14.19
C LYS A 250 10.81 6.60 14.17
N LEU A 251 10.36 5.95 15.23
CA LEU A 251 8.95 5.62 15.43
C LEU A 251 8.16 6.83 15.96
N PHE A 252 7.24 7.36 15.17
CA PHE A 252 6.32 8.44 15.54
C PHE A 252 4.94 7.89 15.89
N TRP A 253 4.94 6.88 16.75
CA TRP A 253 3.76 6.17 17.18
C TRP A 253 2.89 7.04 18.12
N PRO A 254 1.54 7.00 17.99
CA PRO A 254 0.65 7.73 18.88
C PRO A 254 0.74 7.19 20.32
N GLU A 255 0.20 7.92 21.30
CA GLU A 255 0.14 7.43 22.69
C GLU A 255 -0.96 6.37 22.89
N ARG A 256 -1.74 6.08 21.85
CA ARG A 256 -2.92 5.22 21.92
C ARG A 256 -2.59 3.77 21.58
N SER A 257 -2.86 2.87 22.52
CA SER A 257 -2.68 1.43 22.40
C SER A 257 -3.86 0.69 21.75
N GLU A 258 -4.77 1.40 21.07
CA GLU A 258 -6.03 0.85 20.56
C GLU A 258 -5.86 -0.34 19.60
N PHE A 259 -4.77 -0.39 18.84
CA PHE A 259 -4.57 -1.51 17.93
C PHE A 259 -4.28 -2.82 18.65
N VAL A 260 -3.68 -2.75 19.84
CA VAL A 260 -3.39 -3.91 20.69
C VAL A 260 -4.70 -4.51 21.19
N ARG A 261 -5.63 -3.66 21.65
CA ARG A 261 -6.97 -4.09 22.05
C ARG A 261 -7.72 -4.77 20.90
N MET A 262 -7.63 -4.20 19.69
CA MET A 262 -8.29 -4.76 18.52
C MET A 262 -7.69 -6.12 18.15
N ALA A 263 -6.35 -6.24 18.10
CA ALA A 263 -5.67 -7.51 17.82
C ALA A 263 -6.08 -8.60 18.83
N ALA A 264 -6.02 -8.28 20.13
CA ALA A 264 -6.38 -9.20 21.20
C ALA A 264 -7.86 -9.60 21.20
N ARG A 265 -8.76 -8.71 20.78
CA ARG A 265 -10.19 -9.02 20.65
C ARG A 265 -10.46 -10.22 19.73
N PHE A 266 -9.61 -10.43 18.74
CA PHE A 266 -9.71 -11.48 17.73
C PHE A 266 -8.61 -12.54 17.82
N GLY A 267 -7.77 -12.50 18.87
CA GLY A 267 -6.66 -13.44 19.04
C GLY A 267 -5.61 -13.35 17.92
N ALA A 268 -5.45 -12.16 17.31
CA ALA A 268 -4.52 -11.98 16.21
C ALA A 268 -3.06 -12.18 16.65
N LYS A 269 -2.25 -12.80 15.79
CA LYS A 269 -0.81 -12.92 16.00
C LYS A 269 -0.16 -11.61 15.56
N ILE A 270 0.43 -10.87 16.48
CA ILE A 270 1.14 -9.62 16.16
C ILE A 270 2.57 -9.99 15.76
N VAL A 271 2.99 -9.64 14.55
CA VAL A 271 4.36 -9.83 14.07
C VAL A 271 5.03 -8.45 14.04
N PRO A 272 5.82 -8.10 15.07
CA PRO A 272 6.65 -6.90 15.01
C PRO A 272 7.72 -7.09 13.93
N PHE A 273 7.96 -6.08 13.11
CA PHE A 273 9.02 -6.15 12.10
C PHE A 273 9.74 -4.81 11.95
N GLY A 274 11.02 -4.91 11.62
CA GLY A 274 11.86 -3.80 11.21
C GLY A 274 12.16 -3.87 9.73
N VAL A 275 12.40 -2.70 9.12
CA VAL A 275 12.90 -2.58 7.76
C VAL A 275 13.92 -1.45 7.68
N VAL A 276 15.00 -1.67 6.93
CA VAL A 276 16.05 -0.68 6.69
C VAL A 276 16.51 -0.70 5.24
N GLY A 277 17.05 0.43 4.77
CA GLY A 277 17.63 0.57 3.42
C GLY A 277 17.19 1.81 2.66
N GLU A 278 16.24 2.60 3.18
CA GLU A 278 15.80 3.85 2.52
C GLU A 278 16.96 4.82 2.27
N ASP A 279 17.93 4.86 3.17
CA ASP A 279 19.09 5.75 3.11
C ASP A 279 20.15 5.32 2.09
N ASP A 280 20.08 4.08 1.60
CA ASP A 280 20.87 3.62 0.46
C ASP A 280 20.15 3.88 -0.87
N PHE A 281 18.86 4.21 -0.84
CA PHE A 281 18.05 4.40 -2.05
C PHE A 281 17.98 5.88 -2.44
N ALA A 282 17.76 6.77 -1.49
CA ALA A 282 17.69 8.20 -1.75
C ALA A 282 18.09 9.04 -0.53
N GLU A 283 18.46 10.29 -0.79
CA GLU A 283 18.72 11.29 0.24
C GLU A 283 17.73 12.44 0.15
N ILE A 284 17.14 12.82 1.28
CA ILE A 284 16.23 13.96 1.35
C ILE A 284 17.04 15.26 1.24
N ILE A 285 16.86 15.99 0.15
CA ILE A 285 17.50 17.29 -0.11
C ILE A 285 16.64 18.43 0.42
N LEU A 286 15.31 18.38 0.27
CA LEU A 286 14.38 19.34 0.88
C LEU A 286 13.20 18.61 1.51
N ASP A 287 13.09 18.71 2.83
CA ASP A 287 11.91 18.26 3.58
C ASP A 287 10.89 19.40 3.74
N TYR A 288 9.79 19.13 4.45
CA TYR A 288 8.79 20.15 4.79
C TYR A 288 9.38 21.46 5.33
N ASN A 289 10.33 21.40 6.27
CA ASN A 289 10.87 22.59 6.92
C ASN A 289 11.66 23.47 5.95
N ASP A 290 12.23 22.89 4.90
CA ASP A 290 12.92 23.61 3.84
C ASP A 290 11.94 24.14 2.80
N GLN A 291 10.97 23.31 2.40
CA GLN A 291 9.98 23.66 1.39
C GLN A 291 9.13 24.86 1.80
N ILE A 292 8.72 24.98 3.08
CA ILE A 292 7.92 26.13 3.54
C ILE A 292 8.67 27.47 3.50
N LYS A 293 9.99 27.46 3.31
CA LYS A 293 10.79 28.68 3.14
C LYS A 293 10.77 29.18 1.69
N ILE A 294 10.28 28.38 0.75
CA ILE A 294 10.15 28.72 -0.67
C ILE A 294 8.81 29.44 -0.86
N PRO A 295 8.76 30.61 -1.53
CA PRO A 295 7.52 31.34 -1.77
C PRO A 295 6.44 30.47 -2.43
N GLY A 296 5.20 30.53 -1.91
CA GLY A 296 4.04 29.80 -2.42
C GLY A 296 3.94 28.32 -2.01
N ARG A 297 5.04 27.71 -1.52
CA ARG A 297 5.04 26.28 -1.14
C ARG A 297 4.30 25.99 0.15
N ARG A 298 4.29 26.91 1.12
CA ARG A 298 3.52 26.73 2.37
C ARG A 298 2.03 26.63 2.06
N GLU A 299 1.52 27.58 1.30
CA GLU A 299 0.10 27.66 0.92
C GLU A 299 -0.31 26.43 0.10
N GLU A 300 0.57 25.95 -0.79
CA GLU A 300 0.35 24.73 -1.56
C GLU A 300 0.25 23.49 -0.66
N ILE A 301 1.18 23.31 0.28
CA ILE A 301 1.18 22.16 1.21
C ILE A 301 -0.04 22.21 2.14
N GLU A 302 -0.39 23.39 2.65
CA GLU A 302 -1.57 23.59 3.51
C GLU A 302 -2.87 23.30 2.75
N ARG A 303 -2.96 23.72 1.48
CA ARG A 303 -4.08 23.40 0.59
C ARG A 303 -4.22 21.89 0.39
N VAL A 304 -3.14 21.19 0.03
CA VAL A 304 -3.18 19.73 -0.15
C VAL A 304 -3.55 19.04 1.18
N THR A 305 -2.91 19.42 2.28
CA THR A 305 -3.14 18.83 3.61
C THR A 305 -4.59 19.01 4.06
N SER A 306 -5.16 20.21 3.91
CA SER A 306 -6.53 20.53 4.35
C SER A 306 -7.62 19.78 3.57
N ARG A 307 -7.35 19.41 2.31
CA ARG A 307 -8.24 18.58 1.48
C ARG A 307 -8.19 17.09 1.83
N THR A 308 -7.16 16.64 2.53
CA THR A 308 -7.07 15.25 2.98
C THR A 308 -7.83 15.03 4.30
N PRO A 309 -8.51 13.89 4.47
CA PRO A 309 -9.16 13.57 5.75
C PRO A 309 -8.15 13.60 6.90
N LYS A 310 -8.38 14.48 7.88
CA LYS A 310 -7.50 14.59 9.04
C LYS A 310 -7.66 13.37 9.93
N LEU A 311 -6.56 12.68 10.18
CA LEU A 311 -6.49 11.61 11.16
C LEU A 311 -5.90 12.16 12.46
N ARG A 312 -6.33 11.61 13.60
CA ARG A 312 -5.74 11.91 14.92
C ARG A 312 -5.73 13.41 15.22
N THR A 313 -6.89 14.06 15.05
CA THR A 313 -7.08 15.50 15.30
C THR A 313 -6.78 15.93 16.73
N ASP A 314 -6.69 14.97 17.64
CA ASP A 314 -6.38 15.10 19.06
C ASP A 314 -4.92 14.74 19.41
N ALA A 315 -4.09 14.37 18.43
CA ALA A 315 -2.68 14.15 18.65
C ALA A 315 -1.94 15.46 18.91
N SER A 316 -0.96 15.43 19.81
CA SER A 316 -0.07 16.55 20.12
C SER A 316 1.39 16.21 19.77
N GLY A 317 2.26 17.22 19.82
CA GLY A 317 3.70 17.04 19.61
C GLY A 317 4.08 16.54 18.21
N LYS A 318 5.14 15.72 18.13
CA LYS A 318 5.70 15.28 16.83
C LYS A 318 4.77 14.37 16.03
N VAL A 319 3.84 13.67 16.67
CA VAL A 319 2.87 12.75 16.03
C VAL A 319 1.80 13.53 15.25
N ALA A 320 1.52 14.77 15.65
CA ALA A 320 0.56 15.66 15.00
C ALA A 320 1.06 16.25 13.67
N ASN A 321 2.36 16.15 13.39
CA ASN A 321 3.00 16.75 12.21
C ASN A 321 2.73 15.94 10.92
N GLN A 322 1.48 15.88 10.48
CA GLN A 322 1.03 15.08 9.33
C GLN A 322 0.83 15.93 8.07
N GLN A 323 1.68 16.94 7.86
CA GLN A 323 1.61 17.77 6.66
C GLN A 323 1.91 16.93 5.41
N MET A 324 0.99 16.97 4.44
CA MET A 324 1.08 16.26 3.18
C MET A 324 2.02 17.02 2.25
N HIS A 325 3.30 16.65 2.29
CA HIS A 325 4.35 17.21 1.45
C HIS A 325 5.12 16.07 0.78
N LEU A 326 5.57 16.28 -0.45
CA LEU A 326 6.46 15.33 -1.11
C LEU A 326 7.90 15.81 -0.90
N PRO A 327 8.75 15.09 -0.14
CA PRO A 327 10.15 15.46 0.01
C PRO A 327 10.86 15.43 -1.34
N TRP A 328 11.76 16.40 -1.57
CA TRP A 328 12.64 16.35 -2.74
C TRP A 328 13.85 15.52 -2.37
N MET A 329 14.15 14.54 -3.21
CA MET A 329 15.15 13.54 -2.93
C MET A 329 16.15 13.43 -4.09
N LEU A 330 17.40 13.18 -3.75
CA LEU A 330 18.43 12.81 -4.70
C LEU A 330 18.56 11.28 -4.67
N PRO A 331 18.30 10.57 -5.78
CA PRO A 331 18.55 9.14 -5.86
C PRO A 331 20.01 8.80 -5.57
N LYS A 332 20.25 7.72 -4.85
CA LYS A 332 21.58 7.16 -4.58
C LYS A 332 21.83 5.91 -5.40
N PHE A 333 23.08 5.50 -5.47
CA PHE A 333 23.43 4.20 -6.05
C PHE A 333 22.85 3.10 -5.15
N PRO A 334 21.89 2.30 -5.63
CA PRO A 334 20.95 1.65 -4.73
C PRO A 334 21.63 0.54 -3.92
N GLY A 335 21.39 0.59 -2.61
CA GLY A 335 21.69 -0.51 -1.70
C GLY A 335 20.61 -1.60 -1.74
N ARG A 336 20.45 -2.29 -0.61
CA ARG A 336 19.40 -3.30 -0.40
C ARG A 336 18.38 -2.84 0.62
N PHE A 337 17.19 -3.41 0.53
CA PHE A 337 16.27 -3.41 1.66
C PHE A 337 16.47 -4.68 2.49
N TYR A 338 16.33 -4.55 3.80
CA TYR A 338 16.46 -5.66 4.72
C TYR A 338 15.26 -5.63 5.66
N TYR A 339 14.60 -6.78 5.78
CA TYR A 339 13.44 -6.99 6.64
C TYR A 339 13.81 -7.99 7.71
N TYR A 340 13.36 -7.72 8.93
CA TYR A 340 13.42 -8.66 10.03
C TYR A 340 12.07 -8.72 10.72
N PHE A 341 11.41 -9.87 10.56
CA PHE A 341 10.18 -10.20 11.23
C PHE A 341 10.51 -10.89 12.55
N GLY A 342 10.28 -10.19 13.66
CA GLY A 342 10.51 -10.69 15.00
C GLY A 342 9.54 -11.81 15.38
N LYS A 343 9.73 -12.33 16.60
CA LYS A 343 8.90 -13.44 17.11
C LYS A 343 7.43 -13.03 17.18
N PRO A 344 6.50 -13.81 16.60
CA PRO A 344 5.07 -13.53 16.70
C PRO A 344 4.60 -13.50 18.17
N ILE A 345 3.90 -12.43 18.53
CA ILE A 345 3.28 -12.25 19.84
C ILE A 345 1.84 -12.75 19.75
N LEU A 346 1.53 -13.79 20.53
CA LEU A 346 0.19 -14.37 20.59
C LEU A 346 -0.68 -13.50 21.51
N THR A 347 -1.82 -13.04 21.00
CA THR A 347 -2.80 -12.27 21.80
C THR A 347 -4.05 -13.08 22.17
N GLU A 348 -4.11 -14.33 21.74
CA GLU A 348 -5.17 -15.27 22.11
C GLU A 348 -5.23 -15.42 23.64
N GLY A 349 -6.45 -15.41 24.20
CA GLY A 349 -6.67 -15.43 25.65
C GLY A 349 -6.45 -14.08 26.37
N MET A 350 -5.81 -13.10 25.76
CA MET A 350 -5.49 -11.81 26.41
C MET A 350 -6.62 -10.77 26.37
N LYS A 351 -7.78 -11.10 25.78
CA LYS A 351 -8.90 -10.17 25.56
C LYS A 351 -9.43 -9.50 26.84
N VAL A 352 -9.51 -10.23 27.94
CA VAL A 352 -10.00 -9.70 29.22
C VAL A 352 -8.92 -8.85 29.88
N GLU A 353 -7.69 -9.37 29.89
CA GLU A 353 -6.53 -8.71 30.47
C GLU A 353 -6.26 -7.33 29.84
N LEU A 354 -6.29 -7.26 28.50
CA LEU A 354 -6.00 -6.03 27.75
C LEU A 354 -7.17 -5.03 27.73
N ARG A 355 -8.26 -5.30 28.48
CA ARG A 355 -9.24 -4.24 28.83
C ARG A 355 -8.63 -3.24 29.79
N GLU A 356 -7.73 -3.70 30.66
CA GLU A 356 -6.98 -2.83 31.56
C GLU A 356 -6.01 -1.95 30.76
N LYS A 357 -6.11 -0.62 30.93
CA LYS A 357 -5.31 0.33 30.16
C LYS A 357 -3.81 0.11 30.35
N LYS A 358 -3.36 -0.07 31.60
CA LYS A 358 -1.94 -0.25 31.92
C LYS A 358 -1.32 -1.44 31.18
N LYS A 359 -1.96 -2.61 31.23
CA LYS A 359 -1.49 -3.82 30.54
C LYS A 359 -1.48 -3.70 29.02
N CYS A 360 -2.49 -3.00 28.48
CA CYS A 360 -2.55 -2.70 27.06
C CYS A 360 -1.39 -1.78 26.63
N ASP A 361 -1.09 -0.76 27.45
CA ASP A 361 0.02 0.17 27.21
C ASP A 361 1.38 -0.53 27.39
N GLU A 362 1.52 -1.46 28.33
CA GLU A 362 2.72 -2.30 28.49
C GLU A 362 2.99 -3.16 27.24
N LEU A 363 1.97 -3.85 26.74
CA LEU A 363 2.10 -4.64 25.50
C LEU A 363 2.38 -3.75 24.30
N TYR A 364 1.76 -2.58 24.22
CA TYR A 364 2.03 -1.59 23.18
C TYR A 364 3.50 -1.15 23.16
N LEU A 365 4.05 -0.79 24.33
CA LEU A 365 5.45 -0.39 24.48
C LEU A 365 6.40 -1.56 24.18
N ARG A 366 6.04 -2.78 24.57
CA ARG A 366 6.79 -3.98 24.19
C ARG A 366 6.85 -4.14 22.67
N ILE A 367 5.72 -4.07 21.97
CA ILE A 367 5.69 -4.20 20.51
C ILE A 367 6.54 -3.10 19.85
N LYS A 368 6.43 -1.86 20.36
CA LYS A 368 7.26 -0.74 19.88
C LYS A 368 8.76 -1.03 20.04
N SER A 369 9.17 -1.51 21.22
CA SER A 369 10.55 -1.87 21.52
C SER A 369 11.07 -3.03 20.67
N GLU A 370 10.22 -4.03 20.38
CA GLU A 370 10.57 -5.13 19.46
C GLU A 370 10.80 -4.61 18.03
N VAL A 371 9.99 -3.65 17.55
CA VAL A 371 10.20 -3.00 16.24
C VAL A 371 11.52 -2.22 16.22
N GLU A 372 11.81 -1.43 17.26
CA GLU A 372 13.09 -0.70 17.40
C GLU A 372 14.28 -1.68 17.41
N GLY A 373 14.17 -2.78 18.16
CA GLY A 373 15.18 -3.83 18.21
C GLY A 373 15.40 -4.51 16.86
N CYS A 374 14.33 -4.74 16.08
CA CYS A 374 14.45 -5.29 14.73
C CYS A 374 15.21 -4.34 13.80
N ILE A 375 14.92 -3.04 13.87
CA ILE A 375 15.60 -2.01 13.08
C ILE A 375 17.08 -1.91 13.45
N ASP A 376 17.41 -1.91 14.74
CA ASP A 376 18.81 -1.83 15.18
C ASP A 376 19.61 -3.08 14.82
N PHE A 377 19.01 -4.27 14.94
CA PHE A 377 19.59 -5.51 14.44
C PHE A 377 19.95 -5.40 12.95
N LEU A 378 19.02 -4.93 12.13
CA LEU A 378 19.22 -4.80 10.69
C LEU A 378 20.27 -3.73 10.34
N LYS A 379 20.27 -2.59 11.04
CA LYS A 379 21.30 -1.55 10.89
C LYS A 379 22.69 -2.08 11.17
N ASN A 380 22.86 -2.96 12.15
CA ASN A 380 24.15 -3.59 12.43
C ASN A 380 24.53 -4.63 11.37
N LYS A 381 23.60 -5.53 11.04
CA LYS A 381 23.87 -6.66 10.14
C LYS A 381 24.14 -6.22 8.70
N ARG A 382 23.43 -5.21 8.18
CA ARG A 382 23.60 -4.73 6.80
C ARG A 382 24.99 -4.18 6.50
N GLU A 383 25.71 -3.70 7.52
CA GLU A 383 27.10 -3.20 7.34
C GLU A 383 28.08 -4.33 6.99
N LYS A 384 27.68 -5.58 7.26
CA LYS A 384 28.46 -6.78 6.92
C LYS A 384 28.01 -7.45 5.62
N ASP A 385 27.05 -6.88 4.88
CA ASP A 385 26.59 -7.45 3.60
C ASP A 385 27.57 -7.10 2.47
N PRO A 386 28.34 -8.06 1.92
CA PRO A 386 29.24 -7.80 0.79
C PRO A 386 28.48 -7.46 -0.51
N TYR A 387 27.18 -7.76 -0.56
CA TYR A 387 26.28 -7.52 -1.68
C TYR A 387 25.32 -6.36 -1.43
N ARG A 388 25.56 -5.51 -0.40
CA ARG A 388 24.76 -4.30 -0.18
C ARG A 388 24.74 -3.42 -1.42
N ASN A 389 25.89 -3.24 -2.06
CA ASN A 389 26.05 -2.42 -3.26
C ASN A 389 25.51 -3.12 -4.52
N LEU A 390 24.86 -2.38 -5.43
CA LEU A 390 24.34 -2.95 -6.69
C LEU A 390 25.43 -3.52 -7.61
N LEU A 391 26.64 -2.94 -7.69
CA LEU A 391 27.73 -3.46 -8.53
C LEU A 391 28.15 -4.85 -8.06
N SER A 392 28.32 -5.05 -6.75
CA SER A 392 28.66 -6.36 -6.18
C SER A 392 27.61 -7.42 -6.56
N ARG A 393 26.32 -7.05 -6.55
CA ARG A 393 25.22 -7.95 -6.95
C ARG A 393 25.26 -8.29 -8.42
N VAL A 394 25.46 -7.28 -9.29
CA VAL A 394 25.54 -7.48 -10.74
C VAL A 394 26.74 -8.38 -11.09
N LEU A 395 27.91 -8.14 -10.49
CA LEU A 395 29.11 -8.98 -10.67
C LEU A 395 28.89 -10.42 -10.19
N TYR A 396 28.20 -10.60 -9.06
CA TYR A 396 27.85 -11.92 -8.57
C TYR A 396 26.91 -12.67 -9.51
N GLN A 397 25.88 -12.00 -10.02
CA GLN A 397 24.94 -12.60 -10.98
C GLN A 397 25.61 -12.96 -12.30
N ALA A 398 26.50 -12.10 -12.81
CA ALA A 398 27.25 -12.37 -14.03
C ALA A 398 28.17 -13.59 -13.90
N SER A 399 28.72 -13.84 -12.70
CA SER A 399 29.57 -14.99 -12.40
C SER A 399 28.81 -16.26 -11.99
N HIS A 400 27.51 -16.15 -11.68
CA HIS A 400 26.66 -17.27 -11.25
C HIS A 400 25.32 -17.31 -12.03
N PRO A 401 25.34 -17.62 -13.34
CA PRO A 401 24.16 -17.54 -14.21
C PRO A 401 23.00 -18.47 -13.80
N CYS A 402 23.27 -19.47 -12.96
CA CYS A 402 22.30 -20.48 -12.51
C CYS A 402 21.47 -20.04 -11.27
N SER A 403 21.76 -18.88 -10.66
CA SER A 403 21.00 -18.33 -9.54
C SER A 403 19.90 -17.37 -10.03
N ILE A 404 18.78 -17.91 -10.50
CA ILE A 404 17.78 -17.18 -11.31
C ILE A 404 16.66 -16.57 -10.45
N SER A 405 17.00 -15.87 -9.38
CA SER A 405 16.02 -15.06 -8.66
C SER A 405 16.69 -13.88 -7.92
N PRO A 406 16.22 -12.62 -8.13
CA PRO A 406 16.75 -11.46 -7.42
C PRO A 406 16.52 -11.53 -5.90
N PHE A 407 15.71 -12.50 -5.43
CA PHE A 407 15.41 -12.74 -4.01
C PHE A 407 16.39 -13.71 -3.32
N HIS A 408 17.19 -14.46 -4.09
CA HIS A 408 18.08 -15.51 -3.57
C HIS A 408 19.55 -15.11 -3.59
N LEU A 409 19.84 -13.81 -3.71
CA LEU A 409 21.21 -13.32 -3.61
C LEU A 409 21.72 -13.45 -2.18
N PRO A 410 22.95 -13.99 -1.98
CA PRO A 410 23.56 -14.08 -0.66
C PRO A 410 23.66 -12.71 0.01
N SER A 411 23.77 -12.69 1.34
CA SER A 411 24.02 -11.48 2.12
C SER A 411 25.02 -11.74 3.26
N PHE A 412 24.83 -11.18 4.46
CA PHE A 412 25.65 -11.41 5.65
C PHE A 412 25.28 -12.68 6.39
N ASP A 413 26.21 -13.32 7.11
CA ASP A 413 25.90 -14.49 7.95
C ASP A 413 25.00 -14.16 9.16
N LEU A 414 24.07 -15.09 9.45
CA LEU A 414 23.08 -14.95 10.52
C LEU A 414 23.67 -15.15 11.90
#